data_AF-R0J2K7-F1
#
_entry.id   AF-R0J2K7-F1
#
_cell.length_a   1.000
_cell.length_b   1.000
_cell.length_c   1.000
_cell.angle_alpha   90.00
_cell.angle_beta   90.00
_cell.angle_gamma   90.00
#
_symmetry.space_group_name_H-M   'P 1'
#
loop_
_entity.id
_entity.type
_entity.pdbx_description
1 polymer ?
#
loop_
_entity_poly.entity_id
_entity_poly.type
_entity_poly.pdbx_seq_one_letter_code
_entity_poly.pdbx_strand_id
1 'polypeptide(L)'
;MPPPRISQGLLAQFSQLSLSAPRPTVLQKACLPRCQFAAPTARPAIRPFSSTPSRLSYLAPKAGESRKSRKGRCHVPTGGSMRGTTVVWGDYGLRMRDHDRRISAHQLRIAEETIKKRLRGMKFRLYMRISANIGVYTSGNDVRMGKGKGSFDHWTARVAVSKIIFEIKGDLHEQVVRDAFRLAGNKLPGLYEFVKKGDPPVMGLTKVGLNGITEEDLRRPRRKEPLEQTAARLPAAETASASASPAAL
;
A
#
# COMPACT_ATOMS: atom_id res chain seq x y z
N MET A 1 45.13 3.82 45.62
CA MET A 1 45.11 5.27 45.86
C MET A 1 43.70 5.79 45.62
N PRO A 2 43.07 6.52 46.57
CA PRO A 2 41.81 7.21 46.33
C PRO A 2 42.04 8.57 45.63
N PRO A 3 41.07 9.10 44.87
CA PRO A 3 41.19 10.41 44.24
C PRO A 3 41.05 11.57 45.26
N PRO A 4 41.64 12.75 44.97
CA PRO A 4 41.62 13.90 45.88
C PRO A 4 40.22 14.52 46.04
N ARG A 5 39.90 14.96 47.27
CA ARG A 5 38.68 15.68 47.63
C ARG A 5 38.77 17.13 47.13
N ILE A 6 37.82 17.53 46.30
CA ILE A 6 37.63 18.93 45.89
C ILE A 6 36.87 19.66 47.00
N SER A 7 37.44 20.77 47.50
CA SER A 7 36.80 21.69 48.44
C SER A 7 35.60 22.37 47.79
N GLN A 8 34.42 22.27 48.41
CA GLN A 8 33.22 22.93 47.91
C GLN A 8 33.37 24.46 48.02
N GLY A 9 33.33 25.12 46.87
CA GLY A 9 33.36 26.58 46.76
C GLY A 9 32.04 27.22 47.20
N LEU A 10 32.17 28.49 47.60
CA LEU A 10 31.22 29.45 48.15
C LEU A 10 29.88 29.66 47.39
N LEU A 11 29.60 28.90 46.33
CA LEU A 11 28.38 28.99 45.52
C LEU A 11 27.21 28.12 46.04
N ALA A 12 27.40 27.34 47.11
CA ALA A 12 26.36 26.49 47.70
C ALA A 12 25.47 27.20 48.76
N GLN A 13 25.57 28.54 48.91
CA GLN A 13 24.91 29.29 50.00
C GLN A 13 23.65 30.09 49.62
N PHE A 14 23.09 29.94 48.42
CA PHE A 14 21.84 30.64 48.03
C PHE A 14 20.63 29.70 47.86
N SER A 15 20.44 28.76 48.79
CA SER A 15 19.28 27.85 48.80
C SER A 15 18.37 27.98 50.03
N GLN A 16 18.28 29.16 50.64
CA GLN A 16 17.33 29.42 51.73
C GLN A 16 16.68 30.79 51.62
N LEU A 17 15.71 30.94 50.71
CA LEU A 17 14.64 31.95 50.85
C LEU A 17 13.32 31.33 50.37
N SER A 18 12.59 30.77 51.32
CA SER A 18 11.17 30.43 51.21
C SER A 18 10.39 31.55 51.91
N LEU A 19 9.55 32.27 51.17
CA LEU A 19 8.60 33.23 51.73
C LEU A 19 7.20 32.61 51.68
N SER A 20 6.72 32.19 52.85
CA SER A 20 5.33 31.79 53.09
C SER A 20 4.44 33.03 53.20
N ALA A 21 3.38 33.12 52.40
CA ALA A 21 2.35 34.16 52.57
C ALA A 21 1.24 33.68 53.54
N PRO A 22 0.72 34.55 54.42
CA PRO A 22 -0.31 34.19 55.40
C PRO A 22 -1.72 34.21 54.79
N ARG A 23 -2.57 33.27 55.24
CA ARG A 23 -4.02 33.24 54.97
C ARG A 23 -4.74 34.28 55.83
N PRO A 24 -5.77 34.98 55.32
CA PRO A 24 -6.76 35.62 56.16
C PRO A 24 -7.94 34.68 56.43
N THR A 25 -8.25 34.51 57.72
CA THR A 25 -9.52 33.99 58.22
C THR A 25 -10.52 35.14 58.27
N VAL A 26 -11.66 35.02 57.60
CA VAL A 26 -12.85 35.84 57.88
C VAL A 26 -14.06 34.94 57.95
N LEU A 27 -14.56 34.79 59.17
CA LEU A 27 -15.91 34.34 59.48
C LEU A 27 -16.79 35.59 59.47
N GLN A 28 -17.91 35.60 58.72
CA GLN A 28 -19.19 36.13 59.21
C GLN A 28 -20.37 35.92 58.24
N LYS A 29 -21.44 35.40 58.87
CA LYS A 29 -22.87 35.69 58.73
C LYS A 29 -23.65 35.27 57.48
N ALA A 30 -24.76 34.61 57.78
CA ALA A 30 -25.85 34.21 56.92
C ALA A 30 -26.68 35.40 56.44
N CYS A 31 -27.09 35.34 55.16
CA CYS A 31 -28.30 35.95 54.60
C CYS A 31 -28.74 35.07 53.40
N LEU A 32 -29.83 34.32 53.55
CA LEU A 32 -30.72 33.97 52.42
C LEU A 32 -31.62 35.21 52.15
N PRO A 33 -32.34 35.35 51.01
CA PRO A 33 -32.56 34.41 49.90
C PRO A 33 -32.42 35.04 48.50
N ARG A 34 -32.01 34.27 47.50
CA ARG A 34 -32.51 34.50 46.13
C ARG A 34 -32.42 33.19 45.35
N CYS A 35 -33.58 32.61 45.08
CA CYS A 35 -33.72 31.56 44.08
C CYS A 35 -33.17 32.09 42.75
N GLN A 36 -32.00 31.57 42.36
CA GLN A 36 -31.59 31.51 40.97
C GLN A 36 -31.45 30.03 40.65
N PHE A 37 -32.37 29.54 39.83
CA PHE A 37 -32.31 28.23 39.22
C PHE A 37 -30.91 28.03 38.62
N ALA A 38 -30.05 27.30 39.32
CA ALA A 38 -28.87 26.72 38.73
C ALA A 38 -29.38 25.62 37.80
N ALA A 39 -29.64 25.97 36.54
CA ALA A 39 -29.82 24.98 35.50
C ALA A 39 -28.57 24.09 35.54
N PRO A 40 -28.69 22.76 35.70
CA PRO A 40 -27.55 21.89 35.50
C PRO A 40 -27.08 22.19 34.08
N THR A 41 -25.81 22.59 33.93
CA THR A 41 -25.14 22.49 32.65
C THR A 41 -25.09 21.00 32.34
N ALA A 42 -26.18 20.52 31.75
CA ALA A 42 -26.27 19.19 31.20
C ALA A 42 -25.13 19.13 30.21
N ARG A 43 -24.05 18.44 30.60
CA ARG A 43 -23.10 17.89 29.65
C ARG A 43 -23.97 17.29 28.55
N PRO A 44 -23.80 17.68 27.27
CA PRO A 44 -24.60 17.07 26.22
C PRO A 44 -24.45 15.57 26.41
N ALA A 45 -25.57 14.89 26.65
CA ALA A 45 -25.61 13.45 26.80
C ALA A 45 -25.09 12.89 25.47
N ILE A 46 -23.79 12.59 25.42
CA ILE A 46 -23.20 11.83 24.34
C ILE A 46 -23.85 10.47 24.45
N ARG A 47 -24.92 10.26 23.67
CA ARG A 47 -25.51 8.95 23.51
C ARG A 47 -24.39 8.04 22.99
N PRO A 48 -24.00 6.96 23.70
CA PRO A 48 -22.92 6.08 23.25
C PRO A 48 -23.34 5.22 22.05
N PHE A 49 -24.59 5.33 21.60
CA PHE A 49 -25.14 4.54 20.52
C PHE A 49 -25.29 5.41 19.27
N SER A 50 -24.27 5.42 18.42
CA SER A 50 -24.46 5.84 17.04
C SER A 50 -25.20 4.71 16.31
N SER A 51 -26.45 4.95 15.91
CA SER A 51 -27.22 4.00 15.10
C SER A 51 -26.68 3.87 13.66
N THR A 52 -25.68 4.68 13.30
CA THR A 52 -25.05 4.58 11.99
C THR A 52 -24.01 3.45 11.98
N PRO A 53 -24.17 2.42 11.12
CA PRO A 53 -23.17 1.38 11.01
C PRO A 53 -21.85 1.99 10.54
N SER A 54 -20.74 1.64 11.20
CA SER A 54 -19.41 2.02 10.75
C SER A 54 -19.23 1.54 9.30
N ARG A 55 -19.10 2.46 8.34
CA ARG A 55 -18.91 2.09 6.94
C ARG A 55 -17.64 1.27 6.82
N LEU A 56 -17.79 -0.01 6.49
CA LEU A 56 -16.65 -0.89 6.25
C LEU A 56 -15.89 -0.35 5.03
N SER A 57 -14.59 -0.14 5.19
CA SER A 57 -13.72 0.37 4.14
C SER A 57 -12.57 -0.61 3.92
N TYR A 58 -12.15 -0.77 2.66
CA TYR A 58 -10.97 -1.57 2.32
C TYR A 58 -9.65 -0.87 2.71
N LEU A 59 -9.72 0.41 3.09
CA LEU A 59 -8.58 1.25 3.45
C LEU A 59 -8.14 1.08 4.91
N ALA A 60 -8.97 0.47 5.76
CA ALA A 60 -8.66 0.22 7.16
C ALA A 60 -9.41 -1.02 7.67
N PRO A 61 -8.78 -1.91 8.45
CA PRO A 61 -9.45 -3.06 9.04
C PRO A 61 -10.43 -2.62 10.13
N LYS A 62 -11.58 -3.31 10.22
CA LYS A 62 -12.67 -2.99 11.17
C LYS A 62 -12.21 -3.03 12.63
N ALA A 63 -11.43 -4.04 13.00
CA ALA A 63 -10.98 -4.26 14.38
C ALA A 63 -9.68 -3.51 14.72
N GLY A 64 -9.11 -2.74 13.78
CA GLY A 64 -7.76 -2.22 13.93
C GLY A 64 -6.71 -3.33 13.99
N GLU A 65 -5.53 -3.01 14.52
CA GLU A 65 -4.45 -4.00 14.70
C GLU A 65 -4.19 -4.24 16.19
N SER A 66 -4.20 -5.51 16.61
CA SER A 66 -4.03 -5.91 18.01
C SER A 66 -2.62 -5.60 18.54
N ARG A 67 -1.59 -5.68 17.69
CA ARG A 67 -0.19 -5.41 18.05
C ARG A 67 0.53 -4.73 16.89
N LYS A 68 1.46 -3.80 17.20
CA LYS A 68 2.23 -3.07 16.18
C LYS A 68 2.90 -3.99 15.15
N SER A 69 2.47 -3.95 13.88
CA SER A 69 3.02 -4.77 12.78
C SER A 69 4.50 -4.53 12.44
N ARG A 70 5.29 -5.59 12.23
CA ARG A 70 6.66 -5.47 11.73
C ARG A 70 6.66 -5.01 10.25
N LYS A 71 7.74 -4.34 9.81
CA LYS A 71 7.86 -3.79 8.44
C LYS A 71 7.62 -4.86 7.36
N GLY A 72 8.25 -6.03 7.49
CA GLY A 72 8.19 -7.12 6.51
C GLY A 72 8.70 -6.72 5.11
N ARG A 73 8.39 -7.53 4.11
CA ARG A 73 8.65 -7.28 2.68
C ARG A 73 7.40 -7.65 1.87
N CYS A 74 7.27 -7.09 0.67
CA CYS A 74 6.24 -7.52 -0.26
C CYS A 74 6.54 -8.92 -0.78
N HIS A 75 5.50 -9.62 -1.22
CA HIS A 75 5.61 -11.00 -1.68
C HIS A 75 6.14 -11.03 -3.13
N VAL A 76 7.24 -11.74 -3.35
CA VAL A 76 7.82 -11.97 -4.68
C VAL A 76 7.56 -13.44 -5.07
N PRO A 77 6.70 -13.70 -6.07
CA PRO A 77 6.28 -15.07 -6.41
C PRO A 77 7.33 -15.80 -7.25
N THR A 78 8.39 -16.33 -6.63
CA THR A 78 9.44 -17.10 -7.32
C THR A 78 8.93 -18.46 -7.83
N GLY A 79 7.96 -19.07 -7.13
CA GLY A 79 7.37 -20.35 -7.50
C GLY A 79 6.32 -20.29 -8.62
N GLY A 80 6.28 -19.21 -9.40
CA GLY A 80 5.37 -19.08 -10.54
C GLY A 80 3.90 -18.77 -10.18
N SER A 81 3.64 -18.13 -9.03
CA SER A 81 2.24 -17.81 -8.65
C SER A 81 1.64 -16.73 -9.55
N MET A 82 0.49 -17.03 -10.16
CA MET A 82 -0.27 -16.11 -11.02
C MET A 82 -1.49 -15.50 -10.31
N ARG A 83 -1.58 -15.68 -8.98
CA ARG A 83 -2.76 -15.29 -8.19
C ARG A 83 -2.96 -13.77 -8.19
N GLY A 84 -4.13 -13.34 -8.67
CA GLY A 84 -4.51 -11.93 -8.67
C GLY A 84 -3.88 -11.11 -9.80
N THR A 85 -3.33 -11.76 -10.82
CA THR A 85 -2.80 -11.12 -12.03
C THR A 85 -3.82 -10.97 -13.17
N THR A 86 -4.98 -11.63 -13.02
CA THR A 86 -6.11 -11.61 -13.96
C THR A 86 -7.32 -10.88 -13.39
N VAL A 87 -8.11 -10.31 -14.30
CA VAL A 87 -9.39 -9.63 -13.99
C VAL A 87 -10.43 -10.70 -13.70
N VAL A 88 -11.11 -10.62 -12.55
CA VAL A 88 -12.08 -11.64 -12.11
C VAL A 88 -13.51 -11.13 -12.12
N TRP A 89 -13.76 -9.95 -11.53
CA TRP A 89 -15.13 -9.43 -11.33
C TRP A 89 -15.52 -8.42 -12.41
N GLY A 90 -14.60 -7.52 -12.76
CA GLY A 90 -14.80 -6.49 -13.77
C GLY A 90 -14.58 -6.95 -15.21
N ASP A 91 -14.73 -5.99 -16.12
CA ASP A 91 -14.42 -6.13 -17.55
C ASP A 91 -13.02 -5.56 -17.86
N TYR A 92 -12.62 -4.54 -17.10
CA TYR A 92 -11.32 -3.89 -17.21
C TYR A 92 -10.63 -3.80 -15.85
N GLY A 93 -9.30 -3.74 -15.84
CA GLY A 93 -8.50 -3.63 -14.62
C GLY A 93 -7.24 -2.76 -14.76
N LEU A 94 -6.78 -2.27 -13.60
CA LEU A 94 -5.50 -1.58 -13.44
C LEU A 94 -4.51 -2.52 -12.76
N ARG A 95 -3.47 -2.93 -13.48
CA ARG A 95 -2.45 -3.87 -13.01
C ARG A 95 -1.11 -3.16 -12.81
N MET A 96 -0.40 -3.51 -11.75
CA MET A 96 0.96 -3.02 -11.53
C MET A 96 1.93 -3.70 -12.51
N ARG A 97 2.66 -2.94 -13.33
CA ARG A 97 3.63 -3.48 -14.29
C ARG A 97 5.08 -3.46 -13.79
N ASP A 98 5.36 -2.50 -12.91
CA ASP A 98 6.68 -2.24 -12.33
C ASP A 98 7.02 -3.25 -11.20
N HIS A 99 7.84 -2.85 -10.25
CA HIS A 99 8.22 -3.62 -9.06
C HIS A 99 7.16 -3.67 -7.95
N ASP A 100 7.32 -4.64 -7.03
CA ASP A 100 6.49 -4.78 -5.84
C ASP A 100 6.69 -3.60 -4.87
N ARG A 101 5.58 -3.09 -4.35
CA ARG A 101 5.58 -1.87 -3.53
C ARG A 101 4.57 -1.96 -2.38
N ARG A 102 4.83 -1.17 -1.34
CA ARG A 102 3.86 -0.88 -0.29
C ARG A 102 3.09 0.37 -0.68
N ILE A 103 1.79 0.24 -0.92
CA ILE A 103 0.94 1.37 -1.30
C ILE A 103 0.19 1.85 -0.06
N SER A 104 0.22 3.14 0.23
CA SER A 104 -0.49 3.69 1.38
C SER A 104 -2.00 3.75 1.11
N ALA A 105 -2.80 3.67 2.17
CA ALA A 105 -4.25 3.82 2.07
C ALA A 105 -4.65 5.18 1.49
N HIS A 106 -3.87 6.24 1.77
CA HIS A 106 -4.07 7.56 1.20
C HIS A 106 -3.92 7.57 -0.33
N GLN A 107 -2.88 6.93 -0.86
CA GLN A 107 -2.65 6.82 -2.31
C GLN A 107 -3.78 6.02 -3.00
N LEU A 108 -4.23 4.93 -2.39
CA LEU A 108 -5.35 4.13 -2.92
C LEU A 108 -6.64 4.94 -2.95
N ARG A 109 -6.92 5.72 -1.91
CA ARG A 109 -8.07 6.63 -1.86
C ARG A 109 -8.01 7.68 -2.97
N ILE A 110 -6.86 8.32 -3.18
CA ILE A 110 -6.68 9.32 -4.25
C ILE A 110 -6.92 8.68 -5.62
N ALA A 111 -6.39 7.48 -5.85
CA ALA A 111 -6.58 6.76 -7.11
C ALA A 111 -8.05 6.40 -7.34
N GLU A 112 -8.74 5.89 -6.32
CA GLU A 112 -10.18 5.61 -6.36
C GLU A 112 -11.00 6.86 -6.67
N GLU A 113 -10.71 7.97 -5.98
CA GLU A 113 -11.39 9.24 -6.19
C GLU A 113 -11.14 9.80 -7.59
N THR A 114 -9.92 9.64 -8.12
CA THR A 114 -9.56 10.03 -9.49
C THR A 114 -10.39 9.28 -10.52
N ILE A 115 -10.54 7.96 -10.35
CA ILE A 115 -11.39 7.12 -11.22
C ILE A 115 -12.84 7.59 -11.15
N LYS A 116 -13.38 7.75 -9.93
CA LYS A 116 -14.77 8.20 -9.73
C LYS A 116 -15.03 9.58 -10.32
N LYS A 117 -14.06 10.49 -10.22
CA LYS A 117 -14.14 11.84 -10.78
C LYS A 117 -14.18 11.78 -12.31
N ARG A 118 -13.35 10.94 -12.94
CA ARG A 118 -13.29 10.82 -14.41
C ARG A 118 -14.54 10.15 -15.00
N LEU A 119 -15.13 9.21 -14.27
CA LEU A 119 -16.33 8.46 -14.66
C LEU A 119 -17.63 9.04 -14.08
N ARG A 120 -17.59 10.27 -13.57
CA ARG A 120 -18.76 10.91 -12.95
C ARG A 120 -19.91 11.01 -13.95
N GLY A 121 -21.10 10.59 -13.54
CA GLY A 121 -22.30 10.59 -14.38
C GLY A 121 -22.51 9.32 -15.22
N MET A 122 -21.55 8.40 -15.22
CA MET A 122 -21.67 7.11 -15.92
C MET A 122 -22.09 5.99 -14.96
N LYS A 123 -22.73 4.94 -15.49
CA LYS A 123 -23.13 3.76 -14.70
C LYS A 123 -21.99 2.76 -14.65
N PHE A 124 -21.30 2.68 -13.52
CA PHE A 124 -20.22 1.74 -13.33
C PHE A 124 -20.15 1.22 -11.90
N ARG A 125 -19.50 0.06 -11.73
CA ARG A 125 -19.16 -0.53 -10.45
C ARG A 125 -17.65 -0.72 -10.38
N LEU A 126 -17.04 -0.10 -9.39
CA LEU A 126 -15.62 -0.22 -9.10
C LEU A 126 -15.42 -1.30 -8.04
N TYR A 127 -14.45 -2.20 -8.27
CA TYR A 127 -14.02 -3.20 -7.33
C TYR A 127 -12.58 -2.96 -6.92
N MET A 128 -12.31 -3.13 -5.64
CA MET A 128 -10.99 -3.02 -5.05
C MET A 128 -10.47 -4.43 -4.79
N ARG A 129 -9.41 -4.83 -5.49
CA ARG A 129 -8.82 -6.18 -5.39
C ARG A 129 -7.87 -6.31 -4.21
N ILE A 130 -7.40 -5.20 -3.67
CA ILE A 130 -6.47 -5.14 -2.54
C ILE A 130 -7.10 -4.40 -1.36
N SER A 131 -6.66 -4.72 -0.16
CA SER A 131 -7.03 -4.02 1.07
C SER A 131 -5.79 -3.55 1.82
N ALA A 132 -5.89 -2.39 2.47
CA ALA A 132 -4.84 -1.85 3.32
C ALA A 132 -5.02 -2.39 4.75
N ASN A 133 -4.39 -3.54 5.00
CA ASN A 133 -4.55 -4.30 6.24
C ASN A 133 -3.34 -4.24 7.17
N ILE A 134 -2.24 -3.61 6.75
CA ILE A 134 -0.99 -3.56 7.54
C ILE A 134 -0.81 -2.16 8.12
N GLY A 135 -0.60 -2.06 9.44
CA GLY A 135 -0.26 -0.80 10.10
C GLY A 135 1.20 -0.41 9.88
N VAL A 136 1.43 0.84 9.49
CA VAL A 136 2.77 1.47 9.47
C VAL A 136 2.95 2.25 10.75
N TYR A 137 4.12 2.07 11.37
CA TYR A 137 4.50 2.78 12.59
C TYR A 137 5.81 3.51 12.35
N THR A 138 5.78 4.82 12.53
CA THR A 138 6.90 5.71 12.19
C THR A 138 7.38 6.39 13.47
N SER A 139 8.70 6.41 13.70
CA SER A 139 9.28 7.23 14.77
C SER A 139 9.36 8.67 14.26
N GLY A 140 9.16 9.66 15.14
CA GLY A 140 9.35 11.06 14.78
C GLY A 140 10.77 11.30 14.26
N ASN A 141 10.91 12.12 13.23
CA ASN A 141 12.20 12.45 12.63
C ASN A 141 13.17 13.09 13.64
N ASP A 142 12.64 13.79 14.64
CA ASP A 142 13.43 14.49 15.66
C ASP A 142 13.93 13.56 16.77
N VAL A 143 13.43 12.32 16.85
CA VAL A 143 13.72 11.39 17.95
C VAL A 143 14.94 10.53 17.60
N ARG A 144 15.92 10.48 18.51
CA ARG A 144 17.09 9.61 18.39
C ARG A 144 16.72 8.11 18.39
N MET A 145 17.57 7.31 17.75
CA MET A 145 17.41 5.86 17.64
C MET A 145 17.41 5.17 19.02
N GLY A 146 16.70 4.04 19.15
CA GLY A 146 16.77 3.15 20.32
C GLY A 146 15.65 3.27 21.36
N LYS A 147 14.73 4.23 21.27
CA LYS A 147 13.61 4.41 22.22
C LYS A 147 12.38 3.51 21.96
N GLY A 148 12.60 2.35 21.33
CA GLY A 148 11.53 1.44 20.94
C GLY A 148 10.83 1.83 19.63
N LYS A 149 9.59 1.36 19.46
CA LYS A 149 8.84 1.49 18.20
C LYS A 149 7.87 2.67 18.24
N GLY A 150 7.84 3.45 17.16
CA GLY A 150 7.02 4.65 17.01
C GLY A 150 5.50 4.46 17.10
N SER A 151 4.78 5.57 16.93
CA SER A 151 3.31 5.63 16.92
C SER A 151 2.75 5.14 15.57
N PHE A 152 1.45 4.87 15.53
CA PHE A 152 0.76 4.51 14.30
C PHE A 152 0.71 5.72 13.37
N ASP A 153 0.96 5.50 12.08
CA ASP A 153 1.00 6.53 11.04
C ASP A 153 -0.16 6.31 10.06
N HIS A 154 -0.10 5.25 9.25
CA HIS A 154 -1.15 4.95 8.27
C HIS A 154 -1.25 3.45 7.96
N TRP A 155 -2.35 3.07 7.32
CA TRP A 155 -2.56 1.74 6.76
C TRP A 155 -1.90 1.60 5.39
N THR A 156 -1.37 0.43 5.09
CA THR A 156 -0.75 0.12 3.79
C THR A 156 -1.14 -1.27 3.30
N ALA A 157 -1.10 -1.45 1.99
CA ALA A 157 -1.22 -2.73 1.30
C ALA A 157 0.13 -3.14 0.72
N ARG A 158 0.52 -4.41 0.91
CA ARG A 158 1.65 -5.01 0.18
C ARG A 158 1.15 -5.53 -1.16
N VAL A 159 1.66 -4.97 -2.25
CA VAL A 159 1.26 -5.35 -3.61
C VAL A 159 2.45 -6.00 -4.29
N ALA A 160 2.23 -7.21 -4.80
CA ALA A 160 3.21 -7.94 -5.61
C ALA A 160 3.20 -7.43 -7.05
N VAL A 161 4.26 -7.74 -7.79
CA VAL A 161 4.37 -7.49 -9.23
C VAL A 161 3.17 -8.09 -9.97
N SER A 162 2.71 -7.41 -11.03
CA SER A 162 1.62 -7.86 -11.90
C SER A 162 0.29 -8.12 -11.19
N LYS A 163 0.10 -7.59 -9.98
CA LYS A 163 -1.17 -7.71 -9.27
C LYS A 163 -2.16 -6.63 -9.71
N ILE A 164 -3.43 -7.01 -9.84
CA ILE A 164 -4.52 -6.07 -10.14
C ILE A 164 -4.93 -5.34 -8.87
N ILE A 165 -5.10 -4.03 -8.97
CA ILE A 165 -5.48 -3.14 -7.85
C ILE A 165 -6.97 -2.82 -7.93
N PHE A 166 -7.42 -2.33 -9.08
CA PHE A 166 -8.80 -1.92 -9.32
C PHE A 166 -9.37 -2.66 -10.52
N GLU A 167 -10.67 -2.94 -10.46
CA GLU A 167 -11.45 -3.43 -11.60
C GLU A 167 -12.71 -2.60 -11.78
N ILE A 168 -13.14 -2.44 -13.02
CA ILE A 168 -14.37 -1.73 -13.35
C ILE A 168 -15.26 -2.66 -14.16
N LYS A 169 -16.54 -2.71 -13.78
CA LYS A 169 -17.63 -3.32 -14.56
C LYS A 169 -18.65 -2.24 -14.90
N GLY A 170 -19.12 -2.22 -16.14
CA GLY A 170 -20.17 -1.29 -16.55
C GLY A 170 -20.19 -1.06 -18.05
N ASP A 171 -21.28 -0.44 -18.51
CA ASP A 171 -21.44 -0.04 -19.90
C ASP A 171 -20.62 1.24 -20.15
N LEU A 172 -19.33 1.03 -20.40
CA LEU A 172 -18.34 2.08 -20.59
C LEU A 172 -17.51 1.78 -21.83
N HIS A 173 -17.30 2.81 -22.65
CA HIS A 173 -16.38 2.71 -23.77
C HIS A 173 -14.93 2.56 -23.26
N GLU A 174 -14.18 1.65 -23.88
CA GLU A 174 -12.82 1.27 -23.45
C GLU A 174 -11.89 2.48 -23.28
N GLN A 175 -11.92 3.43 -24.22
CA GLN A 175 -11.00 4.58 -24.18
C GLN A 175 -11.23 5.47 -22.94
N VAL A 176 -12.48 5.60 -22.49
CA VAL A 176 -12.82 6.37 -21.28
C VAL A 176 -12.26 5.68 -20.04
N VAL A 177 -12.38 4.36 -19.97
CA VAL A 177 -11.85 3.56 -18.87
C VAL A 177 -10.33 3.60 -18.86
N ARG A 178 -9.70 3.47 -20.04
CA ARG A 178 -8.25 3.57 -20.21
C ARG A 178 -7.71 4.91 -19.73
N ASP A 179 -8.39 6.01 -20.06
CA ASP A 179 -8.01 7.35 -19.60
C ASP A 179 -8.18 7.52 -18.08
N ALA A 180 -9.28 7.02 -17.50
CA ALA A 180 -9.49 7.03 -16.05
C ALA A 180 -8.38 6.27 -15.30
N PHE A 181 -8.00 5.09 -15.82
CA PHE A 181 -6.95 4.27 -15.24
C PHE A 181 -5.55 4.85 -15.44
N ARG A 182 -5.29 5.52 -16.56
CA ARG A 182 -4.05 6.29 -16.78
C ARG A 182 -3.89 7.40 -15.73
N LEU A 183 -4.94 8.19 -15.51
CA LEU A 183 -4.93 9.25 -14.50
C LEU A 183 -4.73 8.69 -13.09
N ALA A 184 -5.38 7.57 -12.76
CA ALA A 184 -5.21 6.91 -11.47
C ALA A 184 -3.80 6.34 -11.27
N GLY A 185 -3.23 5.71 -12.31
CA GLY A 185 -1.87 5.19 -12.30
C GLY A 185 -0.84 6.27 -12.01
N ASN A 186 -1.01 7.47 -12.56
CA ASN A 186 -0.12 8.62 -12.30
C ASN A 186 -0.17 9.13 -10.84
N LYS A 187 -1.22 8.79 -10.07
CA LYS A 187 -1.34 9.15 -8.65
C LYS A 187 -0.84 8.06 -7.72
N LEU A 188 -0.67 6.85 -8.23
CA LEU A 188 -0.13 5.72 -7.49
C LEU A 188 1.40 5.65 -7.64
N PRO A 189 2.11 5.08 -6.66
CA PRO A 189 3.54 4.84 -6.81
C PRO A 189 3.80 3.68 -7.77
N GLY A 190 4.64 3.89 -8.79
CA GLY A 190 5.05 2.86 -9.76
C GLY A 190 4.37 2.99 -11.12
N LEU A 191 4.64 2.05 -12.02
CA LEU A 191 4.04 2.00 -13.36
C LEU A 191 2.91 0.97 -13.41
N TYR A 192 1.84 1.36 -14.09
CA TYR A 192 0.62 0.57 -14.20
C TYR A 192 0.27 0.32 -15.66
N GLU A 193 -0.38 -0.80 -15.94
CA GLU A 193 -0.92 -1.15 -17.24
C GLU A 193 -2.43 -1.38 -17.17
N PHE A 194 -3.09 -1.08 -18.29
CA PHE A 194 -4.49 -1.40 -18.53
C PHE A 194 -4.62 -2.87 -18.94
N VAL A 195 -5.61 -3.56 -18.39
CA VAL A 195 -5.85 -5.00 -18.65
C VAL A 195 -7.34 -5.23 -18.92
N LYS A 196 -7.64 -6.09 -19.89
CA LYS A 196 -9.00 -6.54 -20.19
C LYS A 196 -9.28 -7.89 -19.55
N LYS A 197 -10.56 -8.19 -19.34
CA LYS A 197 -10.99 -9.54 -19.00
C LYS A 197 -10.69 -10.49 -20.15
N GLY A 198 -10.09 -11.63 -19.83
CA GLY A 198 -9.64 -12.62 -20.82
C GLY A 198 -8.17 -12.46 -21.22
N ASP A 199 -7.51 -11.34 -20.85
CA ASP A 199 -6.08 -11.21 -21.05
C ASP A 199 -5.32 -12.30 -20.26
N PRO A 200 -4.20 -12.80 -20.82
CA PRO A 200 -3.43 -13.85 -20.19
C PRO A 200 -2.96 -13.46 -18.77
N PRO A 201 -2.97 -14.41 -17.83
CA PRO A 201 -2.33 -14.24 -16.53
C PRO A 201 -0.84 -13.98 -16.66
N VAL A 202 -0.23 -13.40 -15.62
CA VAL A 202 1.20 -13.07 -15.62
C VAL A 202 1.90 -13.88 -14.54
N MET A 203 3.00 -14.53 -14.93
CA MET A 203 3.91 -15.22 -14.03
C MET A 203 5.17 -14.35 -13.85
N GLY A 204 5.30 -13.71 -12.68
CA GLY A 204 6.36 -12.74 -12.44
C GLY A 204 6.19 -11.52 -13.33
N LEU A 205 7.00 -11.42 -14.39
CA LEU A 205 6.93 -10.36 -15.42
C LEU A 205 6.44 -10.90 -16.78
N THR A 206 6.32 -12.21 -16.93
CA THR A 206 6.03 -12.86 -18.21
C THR A 206 4.54 -13.15 -18.34
N LYS A 207 3.91 -12.69 -19.42
CA LYS A 207 2.50 -13.00 -19.74
C LYS A 207 2.43 -14.44 -20.25
N VAL A 208 1.67 -15.29 -19.56
CA VAL A 208 1.55 -16.73 -19.87
C VAL A 208 0.43 -16.96 -20.87
N GLY A 209 0.72 -17.61 -21.99
CA GLY A 209 -0.21 -17.82 -23.10
C GLY A 209 -0.05 -16.82 -24.26
N LEU A 210 0.77 -15.78 -24.08
CA LEU A 210 1.21 -14.94 -25.19
C LEU A 210 2.42 -15.60 -25.87
N ASN A 211 2.48 -15.59 -27.20
CA ASN A 211 3.58 -16.19 -27.99
C ASN A 211 3.78 -17.70 -27.79
N GLY A 212 2.73 -18.43 -27.38
CA GLY A 212 2.80 -19.88 -27.14
C GLY A 212 3.51 -20.29 -25.84
N ILE A 213 3.87 -19.33 -24.97
CA ILE A 213 4.56 -19.61 -23.70
C ILE A 213 3.57 -20.24 -22.72
N THR A 214 3.72 -21.52 -22.40
CA THR A 214 2.90 -22.18 -21.37
C THR A 214 3.52 -22.06 -19.97
N GLU A 215 2.72 -22.29 -18.94
CA GLU A 215 3.20 -22.37 -17.56
C GLU A 215 4.27 -23.48 -17.38
N GLU A 216 4.09 -24.60 -18.08
CA GLU A 216 5.02 -25.72 -18.03
C GLU A 216 6.38 -25.35 -18.61
N ASP A 217 6.40 -24.57 -19.70
CA ASP A 217 7.64 -24.14 -20.34
C ASP A 217 8.46 -23.21 -19.43
N LEU A 218 7.79 -22.37 -18.62
CA LEU A 218 8.46 -21.50 -17.65
C LEU A 218 9.02 -22.25 -16.45
N ARG A 219 8.42 -23.38 -16.09
CA ARG A 219 8.89 -24.25 -14.99
C ARG A 219 9.98 -25.21 -15.43
N ARG A 220 10.08 -25.50 -16.74
CA ARG A 220 11.04 -26.45 -17.28
C ARG A 220 12.47 -25.92 -17.07
N PRO A 221 13.41 -26.73 -16.53
CA PRO A 221 14.79 -26.26 -16.28
C PRO A 221 15.54 -25.82 -17.54
N ARG A 222 15.20 -26.44 -18.68
CA ARG A 222 15.76 -26.12 -20.01
C ARG A 222 14.68 -25.52 -20.88
N ARG A 223 14.93 -24.30 -21.40
CA ARG A 223 14.05 -23.64 -22.37
C ARG A 223 14.22 -24.31 -23.73
N LYS A 224 13.10 -24.58 -24.40
CA LYS A 224 13.10 -25.02 -25.80
C LYS A 224 13.22 -23.76 -26.64
N GLU A 225 14.36 -23.57 -27.28
CA GLU A 225 14.55 -22.43 -28.19
C GLU A 225 13.58 -22.56 -29.38
N PRO A 226 13.04 -21.44 -29.90
CA PRO A 226 12.29 -21.47 -31.14
C PRO A 226 13.13 -22.11 -32.25
N LEU A 227 12.55 -23.08 -32.95
CA LEU A 227 13.26 -23.86 -33.98
C LEU A 227 13.84 -22.95 -35.07
N GLU A 228 13.16 -21.85 -35.39
CA GLU A 228 13.60 -20.84 -36.37
C GLU A 228 14.88 -20.11 -35.93
N GLN A 229 14.98 -19.73 -34.65
CA GLN A 229 16.18 -19.07 -34.11
C GLN A 229 17.37 -20.03 -34.01
N THR A 230 17.08 -21.32 -33.76
CA THR A 230 18.09 -22.38 -33.73
C THR A 230 18.58 -22.70 -35.15
N ALA A 231 17.68 -22.81 -36.12
CA ALA A 231 18.00 -23.07 -37.52
C ALA A 231 18.81 -21.93 -38.15
N ALA A 232 18.47 -20.66 -37.85
CA ALA A 232 19.22 -19.50 -38.32
C ALA A 232 20.65 -19.40 -37.74
N ARG A 233 20.92 -20.04 -36.60
CA ARG A 233 22.25 -20.05 -35.96
C ARG A 233 23.15 -21.17 -36.49
N LEU A 234 22.57 -22.22 -37.07
CA LEU A 234 23.35 -23.28 -37.71
C LEU A 234 23.89 -22.75 -39.05
N PRO A 235 25.20 -22.88 -39.32
CA PRO A 235 25.71 -22.57 -40.65
C PRO A 235 24.97 -23.46 -41.66
N ALA A 236 24.48 -22.88 -42.76
CA ALA A 236 23.85 -23.64 -43.82
C ALA A 236 24.85 -24.68 -44.30
N ALA A 237 24.51 -25.97 -44.20
CA ALA A 237 25.32 -27.01 -44.79
C ALA A 237 25.30 -26.76 -46.30
N GLU A 238 26.40 -26.22 -46.84
CA GLU A 238 26.62 -26.16 -48.28
C GLU A 238 26.44 -27.56 -48.81
N THR A 239 25.39 -27.77 -49.60
CA THR A 239 25.23 -28.98 -50.39
C THR A 239 26.40 -28.94 -51.36
N ALA A 240 27.47 -29.65 -51.02
CA ALA A 240 28.55 -29.94 -51.94
C ALA A 240 27.90 -30.60 -53.16
N SER A 241 27.67 -29.81 -54.20
CA SER A 241 27.31 -30.29 -55.51
C SER A 241 28.49 -31.09 -55.99
N ALA A 242 28.44 -32.40 -55.74
CA ALA A 242 29.37 -33.35 -56.33
C ALA A 242 29.21 -33.22 -57.84
N SER A 243 30.13 -32.47 -58.46
CA SER A 243 30.31 -32.40 -59.90
C SER A 243 30.64 -33.81 -60.38
N ALA A 244 29.61 -34.53 -60.80
CA ALA A 244 29.77 -35.75 -61.57
C ALA A 244 30.52 -35.39 -62.85
N SER A 245 31.82 -35.69 -62.89
CA SER A 245 32.65 -35.55 -64.08
C SER A 245 32.14 -36.53 -65.13
N PRO A 246 31.81 -36.10 -66.36
CA PRO A 246 31.49 -37.03 -67.42
C PRO A 246 32.79 -37.72 -67.86
N ALA A 247 32.82 -39.05 -67.76
CA ALA A 247 33.85 -39.88 -68.37
C ALA A 247 33.81 -39.72 -69.90
N ALA A 248 34.94 -39.38 -70.51
CA ALA A 248 35.15 -39.47 -71.95
C ALA A 248 36.62 -39.77 -72.27
N LEU A 249 36.81 -40.97 -72.84
CA LEU A 249 37.86 -41.50 -73.73
C LEU A 249 39.34 -41.17 -73.47
#